data_AF-A0A9W6PVP8-F1
#
_entry.id   AF-A0A9W6PVP8-F1
#
_cell.length_a   1.000
_cell.length_b   1.000
_cell.length_c   1.000
_cell.angle_alpha   90.00
_cell.angle_beta   90.00
_cell.angle_gamma   90.00
#
_symmetry.space_group_name_H-M   'P 1'
#
loop_
_entity.id
_entity.type
_entity.pdbx_description
1 polymer ?
#
loop_
_entity_poly.entity_id
_entity_poly.type
_entity_poly.pdbx_seq_one_letter_code
_entity_poly.pdbx_strand_id
1 'polypeptide(L)'
;MLLAAPLLAAQSVPARAVSAAADSRPVRLSGASPFASCTSDATPGETYTLHSEVESAVAVDPADPRRRVVAWQQDRWMYGSARGLVAAVTADGGRTWRQVVPRLTLCSGGEYGRITNPWLAFGRDGRLYAAMMAARNEPLSTGIIVVTSDDGGRTWNAPVEIASDPMSGFFHDKPGLTVDPRDPRRAYLAWNRWNSTEHTHQLLFSRSVDGGRTWSPPRAVHSPPPGDGTIGNQIVVLPDGTLLDLFHEGPFAPGPGAGAAADPEPGPERLRVIRSTDGGTTWSAPVTIAETELGAPVLPGTTTPIVGASLVPDVAVDAKGRVYMVWNDARISDSRSAVALTASFDGGRTWTRPRRVNATPDSPPGGPGQAFTPQVDVAADGTVGVAYYDLRDDGPGAGTSAAHWLASCRGAGCVAGRGWREQRLGGPFDLDQAIRWFGGPFLGTYTGLTHARDRFVSAFVMSGLRSGDPQDVYVRDVPALP
;
A
#
# COMPACT_ATOMS: atom_id res chain seq x y z
N MET A 1 55.36 -59.23 25.77
CA MET A 1 54.36 -59.56 24.73
C MET A 1 52.99 -59.50 25.38
N LEU A 2 52.01 -58.69 25.00
CA LEU A 2 51.85 -57.64 24.00
C LEU A 2 50.80 -56.69 24.62
N LEU A 3 51.13 -55.39 24.72
CA LEU A 3 50.23 -54.34 25.20
C LEU A 3 49.17 -54.08 24.12
N ALA A 4 47.88 -54.20 24.46
CA ALA A 4 46.78 -53.80 23.59
C ALA A 4 46.33 -52.38 23.95
N ALA A 5 46.46 -51.47 22.98
CA ALA A 5 46.00 -50.08 23.06
C ALA A 5 44.47 -49.97 22.91
N PRO A 6 43.81 -48.98 23.54
CA PRO A 6 42.38 -48.77 23.34
C PRO A 6 42.14 -47.99 22.03
N LEU A 7 41.27 -48.51 21.17
CA LEU A 7 40.74 -47.76 20.02
C LEU A 7 39.81 -46.64 20.53
N LEU A 8 40.17 -45.38 20.23
CA LEU A 8 39.23 -44.27 20.29
C LEU A 8 38.19 -44.42 19.17
N ALA A 9 36.94 -44.72 19.54
CA ALA A 9 35.81 -44.59 18.63
C ALA A 9 35.48 -43.09 18.46
N ALA A 10 35.81 -42.52 17.30
CA ALA A 10 35.35 -41.19 16.92
C ALA A 10 33.83 -41.23 16.73
N GLN A 11 33.09 -40.67 17.70
CA GLN A 11 31.66 -40.42 17.55
C GLN A 11 31.49 -39.32 16.50
N SER A 12 30.94 -39.68 15.34
CA SER A 12 30.48 -38.71 14.35
C SER A 12 29.25 -38.00 14.93
N VAL A 13 29.42 -36.74 15.32
CA VAL A 13 28.29 -35.86 15.59
C VAL A 13 27.52 -35.71 14.28
N PRO A 14 26.20 -36.01 14.23
CA PRO A 14 25.43 -35.73 13.03
C PRO A 14 25.42 -34.22 12.83
N ALA A 15 26.02 -33.75 11.73
CA ALA A 15 25.89 -32.37 11.31
C ALA A 15 24.39 -32.11 11.12
N ARG A 16 23.81 -31.25 11.97
CA ARG A 16 22.50 -30.66 11.73
C ARG A 16 22.58 -29.98 10.37
N ALA A 17 21.82 -30.49 9.40
CA ALA A 17 21.53 -29.75 8.20
C ALA A 17 20.77 -28.48 8.60
N VAL A 18 21.48 -27.35 8.68
CA VAL A 18 20.83 -26.04 8.61
C VAL A 18 20.28 -25.96 7.20
N SER A 19 18.96 -26.10 7.06
CA SER A 19 18.28 -25.77 5.82
C SER A 19 18.35 -24.26 5.63
N ALA A 20 19.43 -23.79 5.01
CA ALA A 20 19.49 -22.50 4.36
C ALA A 20 19.15 -22.73 2.88
N ALA A 21 17.86 -22.65 2.55
CA ALA A 21 17.36 -22.54 1.18
C ALA A 21 15.95 -21.91 1.23
N ALA A 22 15.65 -20.75 0.65
CA ALA A 22 16.43 -19.82 -0.13
C ALA A 22 15.94 -18.40 0.16
N ASP A 23 16.86 -17.57 0.63
CA ASP A 23 16.76 -16.12 0.68
C ASP A 23 16.89 -15.61 -0.77
N SER A 24 15.82 -15.69 -1.55
CA SER A 24 15.83 -15.09 -2.89
C SER A 24 15.90 -13.57 -2.71
N ARG A 25 16.94 -12.95 -3.26
CA ARG A 25 17.00 -11.49 -3.41
C ARG A 25 15.72 -10.99 -4.09
N PRO A 26 15.30 -9.74 -3.82
CA PRO A 26 14.19 -9.12 -4.52
C PRO A 26 14.35 -9.23 -6.04
N VAL A 27 13.26 -9.56 -6.73
CA VAL A 27 13.20 -9.59 -8.18
C VAL A 27 12.74 -8.21 -8.66
N ARG A 28 13.52 -7.57 -9.52
CA ARG A 28 13.14 -6.31 -10.16
C ARG A 28 12.02 -6.55 -11.18
N LEU A 29 10.99 -5.72 -11.15
CA LEU A 29 9.82 -5.80 -12.03
C LEU A 29 9.74 -4.63 -13.03
N SER A 30 10.23 -3.46 -12.66
CA SER A 30 10.32 -2.27 -13.52
C SER A 30 11.54 -2.31 -14.45
N GLY A 31 11.57 -1.36 -15.39
CA GLY A 31 12.61 -1.27 -16.41
C GLY A 31 12.49 0.03 -17.20
N ALA A 32 12.88 -0.02 -18.47
CA ALA A 32 12.75 1.16 -19.32
C ALA A 32 11.28 1.59 -19.43
N SER A 33 11.01 2.90 -19.36
CA SER A 33 9.66 3.42 -19.50
C SER A 33 9.05 2.99 -20.85
N PRO A 34 7.85 2.38 -20.86
CA PRO A 34 7.14 2.08 -22.09
C PRO A 34 6.57 3.34 -22.78
N PHE A 35 6.65 4.50 -22.12
CA PHE A 35 6.11 5.76 -22.62
C PHE A 35 7.18 6.72 -23.15
N ALA A 36 8.46 6.34 -23.10
CA ALA A 36 9.59 7.22 -23.41
C ALA A 36 9.52 7.88 -24.81
N SER A 37 8.95 7.19 -25.79
CA SER A 37 8.80 7.73 -27.16
C SER A 37 7.50 8.47 -27.42
N CYS A 38 6.56 8.46 -26.47
CA CYS A 38 5.26 9.10 -26.63
C CYS A 38 5.30 10.55 -26.13
N THR A 39 4.57 11.43 -26.80
CA THR A 39 4.42 12.85 -26.41
C THR A 39 2.96 13.31 -26.36
N SER A 40 2.00 12.40 -26.59
CA SER A 40 0.57 12.71 -26.65
C SER A 40 0.00 13.20 -25.31
N ASP A 41 0.68 12.94 -24.21
CA ASP A 41 0.32 13.38 -22.86
C ASP A 41 1.07 14.65 -22.40
N ALA A 42 1.87 15.26 -23.29
CA ALA A 42 2.58 16.49 -22.97
C ALA A 42 1.61 17.62 -22.57
N THR A 43 1.81 18.15 -21.37
CA THR A 43 1.01 19.27 -20.82
C THR A 43 1.92 20.50 -20.73
N PRO A 44 1.58 21.65 -21.35
CA PRO A 44 2.42 22.84 -21.32
C PRO A 44 2.75 23.31 -19.89
N GLY A 45 4.02 23.57 -19.62
CA GLY A 45 4.47 24.06 -18.30
C GLY A 45 4.59 22.98 -17.22
N GLU A 46 4.23 21.73 -17.51
CA GLU A 46 4.38 20.62 -16.57
C GLU A 46 5.49 19.66 -17.00
N THR A 47 6.12 19.04 -16.02
CA THR A 47 7.21 18.09 -16.20
C THR A 47 6.91 16.78 -15.49
N TYR A 48 7.46 15.70 -16.03
CA TYR A 48 7.48 14.38 -15.41
C TYR A 48 8.91 13.86 -15.33
N THR A 49 9.14 12.88 -14.47
CA THR A 49 10.41 12.17 -14.35
C THR A 49 10.27 10.79 -14.98
N LEU A 50 11.11 10.41 -15.93
CA LEU A 50 11.12 9.03 -16.44
C LEU A 50 11.67 8.07 -15.37
N HIS A 51 11.22 6.82 -15.40
CA HIS A 51 11.69 5.76 -14.49
C HIS A 51 11.41 6.12 -13.01
N SER A 52 10.24 6.68 -12.75
CA SER A 52 9.85 7.16 -11.44
C SER A 52 8.67 6.37 -10.88
N GLU A 53 8.93 5.10 -10.64
CA GLU A 53 7.95 4.12 -10.20
C GLU A 53 7.59 4.32 -8.72
N VAL A 54 6.29 4.44 -8.42
CA VAL A 54 5.79 4.67 -7.05
C VAL A 54 4.50 3.91 -6.81
N GLU A 55 4.14 3.76 -5.53
CA GLU A 55 2.83 3.25 -5.08
C GLU A 55 2.48 1.90 -5.73
N SER A 56 3.30 0.90 -5.40
CA SER A 56 3.11 -0.45 -5.91
C SER A 56 1.98 -1.16 -5.17
N ALA A 57 1.05 -1.77 -5.89
CA ALA A 57 0.05 -2.71 -5.36
C ALA A 57 0.37 -4.13 -5.79
N VAL A 58 0.01 -5.12 -4.97
CA VAL A 58 0.19 -6.54 -5.28
C VAL A 58 -1.09 -7.31 -4.99
N ALA A 59 -1.43 -8.26 -5.87
CA ALA A 59 -2.53 -9.18 -5.66
C ALA A 59 -2.13 -10.61 -6.06
N VAL A 60 -2.57 -11.57 -5.25
CA VAL A 60 -2.42 -13.01 -5.49
C VAL A 60 -3.80 -13.59 -5.76
N ASP A 61 -3.92 -14.40 -6.81
CA ASP A 61 -5.15 -15.10 -7.11
C ASP A 61 -5.41 -16.18 -6.04
N PRO A 62 -6.52 -16.11 -5.28
CA PRO A 62 -6.82 -17.10 -4.25
C PRO A 62 -7.16 -18.48 -4.83
N ALA A 63 -7.56 -18.58 -6.11
CA ALA A 63 -7.85 -19.84 -6.78
C ALA A 63 -6.59 -20.53 -7.34
N ASP A 64 -5.60 -19.76 -7.81
CA ASP A 64 -4.28 -20.24 -8.23
C ASP A 64 -3.18 -19.28 -7.77
N PRO A 65 -2.56 -19.50 -6.60
CA PRO A 65 -1.52 -18.62 -6.05
C PRO A 65 -0.24 -18.50 -6.90
N ARG A 66 -0.14 -19.23 -8.02
CA ARG A 66 0.91 -19.03 -9.02
C ARG A 66 0.63 -17.82 -9.92
N ARG A 67 -0.64 -17.41 -10.05
CA ARG A 67 -1.06 -16.20 -10.75
C ARG A 67 -1.00 -15.02 -9.78
N ARG A 68 -0.18 -14.03 -10.12
CA ARG A 68 0.02 -12.83 -9.30
C ARG A 68 0.27 -11.64 -10.18
N VAL A 69 -0.11 -10.47 -9.68
CA VAL A 69 0.06 -9.21 -10.38
C VAL A 69 0.62 -8.18 -9.41
N VAL A 70 1.61 -7.44 -9.87
CA VAL A 70 2.09 -6.21 -9.23
C VAL A 70 1.81 -5.06 -10.19
N ALA A 71 1.26 -3.95 -9.73
CA ALA A 71 1.06 -2.75 -10.56
C ALA A 71 1.62 -1.52 -9.86
N TRP A 72 2.08 -0.54 -10.63
CA TRP A 72 2.68 0.70 -10.13
C TRP A 72 2.40 1.87 -11.06
N GLN A 73 2.51 3.08 -10.52
CA GLN A 73 2.54 4.30 -11.30
C GLN A 73 3.85 4.44 -12.04
N GLN A 74 3.82 4.67 -13.35
CA GLN A 74 5.01 4.80 -14.19
C GLN A 74 5.15 6.23 -14.71
N ASP A 75 6.33 6.80 -14.51
CA ASP A 75 6.71 8.15 -14.91
C ASP A 75 5.80 9.21 -14.27
N ARG A 76 6.06 9.52 -13.01
CA ARG A 76 5.35 10.49 -12.21
C ARG A 76 5.52 11.92 -12.72
N TRP A 77 4.40 12.64 -12.79
CA TRP A 77 4.35 14.08 -12.99
C TRP A 77 4.68 14.82 -11.69
N MET A 78 5.37 15.95 -11.80
CA MET A 78 5.80 16.74 -10.64
C MET A 78 4.62 17.14 -9.73
N TYR A 79 3.48 17.51 -10.32
CA TYR A 79 2.28 17.92 -9.58
C TYR A 79 1.29 16.77 -9.31
N GLY A 80 1.74 15.53 -9.47
CA GLY A 80 1.00 14.33 -9.09
C GLY A 80 0.45 13.54 -10.27
N SER A 81 0.11 12.28 -9.98
CA SER A 81 -0.20 11.24 -10.97
C SER A 81 0.95 10.87 -11.89
N ALA A 82 0.70 9.92 -12.79
CA ALA A 82 1.70 9.33 -13.65
C ALA A 82 1.23 9.24 -15.10
N ARG A 83 2.19 9.09 -16.03
CA ARG A 83 1.93 8.94 -17.47
C ARG A 83 1.14 7.67 -17.80
N GLY A 84 1.22 6.67 -16.93
CA GLY A 84 0.37 5.49 -17.02
C GLY A 84 0.58 4.51 -15.88
N LEU A 85 -0.20 3.44 -15.96
CA LEU A 85 -0.04 2.27 -15.12
C LEU A 85 0.80 1.24 -15.86
N VAL A 86 1.74 0.61 -15.17
CA VAL A 86 2.38 -0.63 -15.65
C VAL A 86 2.10 -1.74 -14.64
N ALA A 87 1.83 -2.93 -15.17
CA ALA A 87 1.65 -4.14 -14.38
C ALA A 87 2.71 -5.17 -14.76
N ALA A 88 3.22 -5.93 -13.79
CA ALA A 88 3.97 -7.15 -14.01
C ALA A 88 3.10 -8.34 -13.60
N VAL A 89 3.00 -9.33 -14.48
CA VAL A 89 2.20 -10.54 -14.24
C VAL A 89 3.07 -11.79 -14.24
N THR A 90 2.72 -12.74 -13.38
CA THR A 90 3.31 -14.08 -13.34
C THR A 90 2.21 -15.13 -13.33
N ALA A 91 2.53 -16.32 -13.84
CA ALA A 91 1.67 -17.50 -13.75
C ALA A 91 2.41 -18.76 -13.26
N ASP A 92 3.66 -18.58 -12.84
CA ASP A 92 4.53 -19.66 -12.36
C ASP A 92 5.00 -19.43 -10.91
N GLY A 93 4.28 -18.57 -10.17
CA GLY A 93 4.58 -18.25 -8.78
C GLY A 93 5.76 -17.30 -8.61
N GLY A 94 5.97 -16.41 -9.58
CA GLY A 94 7.00 -15.38 -9.53
C GLY A 94 8.38 -15.83 -10.02
N ARG A 95 8.50 -17.00 -10.68
CA ARG A 95 9.76 -17.43 -11.31
C ARG A 95 10.05 -16.59 -12.54
N THR A 96 9.01 -16.26 -13.31
CA THR A 96 9.08 -15.33 -14.42
C THR A 96 7.98 -14.27 -14.32
N TRP A 97 8.31 -13.06 -14.77
CA TRP A 97 7.41 -11.92 -14.79
C TRP A 97 7.39 -11.30 -16.17
N ARG A 98 6.21 -10.86 -16.60
CA ARG A 98 6.00 -10.14 -17.86
C ARG A 98 5.36 -8.79 -17.56
N GLN A 99 5.97 -7.71 -18.07
CA GLN A 99 5.35 -6.39 -18.05
C GLN A 99 4.20 -6.30 -19.06
N VAL A 100 3.12 -5.65 -18.64
CA VAL A 100 1.88 -5.39 -19.37
C VAL A 100 1.50 -3.95 -19.12
N VAL A 101 1.12 -3.24 -20.19
CA VAL A 101 0.67 -1.84 -20.12
C VAL A 101 -0.81 -1.82 -20.46
N PRO A 102 -1.71 -1.62 -19.46
CA PRO A 102 -3.13 -1.42 -19.71
C PRO A 102 -3.37 -0.19 -20.59
N ARG A 103 -4.29 -0.28 -21.55
CA ARG A 103 -4.60 0.79 -22.51
C ARG A 103 -5.55 1.83 -21.90
N LEU A 104 -5.00 2.69 -21.05
CA LEU A 104 -5.81 3.61 -20.21
C LEU A 104 -5.50 5.07 -20.50
N THR A 105 -4.22 5.40 -20.57
CA THR A 105 -3.76 6.77 -20.81
C THR A 105 -3.46 7.04 -22.27
N LEU A 106 -3.34 8.32 -22.64
CA LEU A 106 -3.02 8.75 -24.01
C LEU A 106 -1.79 8.02 -24.59
N CYS A 107 -0.73 7.85 -23.78
CA CYS A 107 0.49 7.15 -24.18
C CYS A 107 0.45 5.62 -24.08
N SER A 108 -0.66 5.05 -23.58
CA SER A 108 -0.93 3.61 -23.64
C SER A 108 -2.08 3.27 -24.62
N GLY A 109 -2.61 4.25 -25.36
CA GLY A 109 -3.69 4.08 -26.32
C GLY A 109 -5.10 4.11 -25.71
N GLY A 110 -5.26 4.70 -24.52
CA GLY A 110 -6.54 5.06 -23.93
C GLY A 110 -6.80 6.57 -24.00
N GLU A 111 -7.68 7.07 -23.12
CA GLU A 111 -8.22 8.43 -23.18
C GLU A 111 -7.84 9.31 -21.98
N TYR A 112 -7.32 8.73 -20.90
CA TYR A 112 -6.96 9.48 -19.70
C TYR A 112 -5.62 10.20 -19.90
N GLY A 113 -5.53 11.46 -19.45
CA GLY A 113 -4.28 12.20 -19.48
C GLY A 113 -3.27 11.66 -18.47
N ARG A 114 -3.75 11.33 -17.26
CA ARG A 114 -2.94 10.81 -16.15
C ARG A 114 -3.70 9.80 -15.31
N ILE A 115 -2.96 8.98 -14.58
CA ILE A 115 -3.52 7.98 -13.68
C ILE A 115 -2.68 7.82 -12.42
N THR A 116 -3.32 7.42 -11.31
CA THR A 116 -2.66 7.29 -10.01
C THR A 116 -3.43 6.34 -9.09
N ASN A 117 -2.81 6.02 -7.96
CA ASN A 117 -3.36 5.21 -6.89
C ASN A 117 -3.90 3.83 -7.33
N PRO A 118 -3.08 2.95 -7.96
CA PRO A 118 -3.56 1.63 -8.31
C PRO A 118 -3.88 0.77 -7.08
N TRP A 119 -5.07 0.18 -7.07
CA TRP A 119 -5.48 -0.81 -6.08
C TRP A 119 -5.89 -2.11 -6.77
N LEU A 120 -5.38 -3.26 -6.33
CA LEU A 120 -5.63 -4.55 -6.97
C LEU A 120 -6.39 -5.51 -6.05
N ALA A 121 -7.32 -6.28 -6.61
CA ALA A 121 -7.99 -7.36 -5.88
C ALA A 121 -8.39 -8.51 -6.83
N PHE A 122 -8.17 -9.75 -6.41
CA PHE A 122 -8.69 -10.93 -7.10
C PHE A 122 -10.00 -11.39 -6.47
N GLY A 123 -10.97 -11.76 -7.30
CA GLY A 123 -12.10 -12.59 -6.90
C GLY A 123 -11.72 -14.08 -6.82
N ARG A 124 -12.52 -14.86 -6.08
CA ARG A 124 -12.35 -16.33 -5.99
C ARG A 124 -12.63 -17.07 -7.30
N ASP A 125 -13.24 -16.38 -8.28
CA ASP A 125 -13.39 -16.86 -9.66
C ASP A 125 -12.13 -16.61 -10.51
N GLY A 126 -11.09 -15.99 -9.94
CA GLY A 126 -9.84 -15.67 -10.64
C GLY A 126 -9.92 -14.40 -11.48
N ARG A 127 -11.04 -13.65 -11.44
CA ARG A 127 -11.14 -12.34 -12.08
C ARG A 127 -10.33 -11.32 -11.28
N LEU A 128 -9.45 -10.61 -11.96
CA LEU A 128 -8.68 -9.52 -11.38
C LEU A 128 -9.42 -8.20 -11.59
N TYR A 129 -9.39 -7.35 -10.58
CA TYR A 129 -9.86 -5.99 -10.63
C TYR A 129 -8.70 -5.04 -10.31
N ALA A 130 -8.70 -3.89 -10.98
CA ALA A 130 -7.88 -2.75 -10.58
C ALA A 130 -8.75 -1.49 -10.50
N ALA A 131 -8.66 -0.77 -9.39
CA ALA A 131 -9.24 0.55 -9.23
C ALA A 131 -8.13 1.62 -9.25
N MET A 132 -8.48 2.80 -9.73
CA MET A 132 -7.52 3.88 -9.95
C MET A 132 -8.24 5.22 -9.96
N MET A 133 -7.53 6.27 -9.54
CA MET A 133 -7.93 7.63 -9.87
C MET A 133 -7.38 7.94 -11.27
N ALA A 134 -8.23 8.52 -12.12
CA ALA A 134 -7.87 8.94 -13.47
C ALA A 134 -8.24 10.41 -13.70
N ALA A 135 -7.43 11.10 -14.51
CA ALA A 135 -7.68 12.47 -14.91
C ALA A 135 -7.81 12.57 -16.43
N ARG A 136 -8.78 13.37 -16.89
CA ARG A 136 -8.92 13.76 -18.31
C ARG A 136 -8.42 15.19 -18.48
N ASN A 137 -7.82 15.48 -19.63
CA ASN A 137 -7.33 16.82 -19.94
C ASN A 137 -8.47 17.74 -20.42
N GLU A 138 -9.44 17.20 -21.17
CA GLU A 138 -10.50 17.98 -21.80
C GLU A 138 -11.85 17.21 -21.83
N PRO A 139 -12.90 17.71 -21.15
CA PRO A 139 -12.82 18.73 -20.11
C PRO A 139 -11.99 18.24 -18.93
N LEU A 140 -11.25 19.16 -18.30
CA LEU A 140 -10.38 18.87 -17.16
C LEU A 140 -11.18 18.30 -15.98
N SER A 141 -10.98 17.02 -15.68
CA SER A 141 -11.76 16.27 -14.68
C SER A 141 -10.92 15.22 -13.99
N THR A 142 -11.34 14.85 -12.77
CA THR A 142 -10.81 13.68 -12.05
C THR A 142 -11.94 12.75 -11.70
N GLY A 143 -11.64 11.46 -11.65
CA GLY A 143 -12.62 10.43 -11.42
C GLY A 143 -12.01 9.15 -10.91
N ILE A 144 -12.87 8.19 -10.60
CA ILE A 144 -12.48 6.83 -10.25
C ILE A 144 -12.91 5.89 -11.36
N ILE A 145 -12.00 5.03 -11.79
CA ILE A 145 -12.27 4.01 -12.78
C ILE A 145 -11.95 2.62 -12.22
N VAL A 146 -12.64 1.62 -12.75
CA VAL A 146 -12.33 0.20 -12.51
C VAL A 146 -12.07 -0.48 -13.84
N VAL A 147 -10.98 -1.23 -13.91
CA VAL A 147 -10.66 -2.14 -15.00
C VAL A 147 -10.58 -3.57 -14.47
N THR A 148 -10.79 -4.54 -15.35
CA THR A 148 -10.79 -5.95 -14.96
C THR A 148 -10.00 -6.80 -15.94
N SER A 149 -9.56 -7.96 -15.50
CA SER A 149 -8.89 -8.95 -16.32
C SER A 149 -9.39 -10.36 -16.01
N ASP A 150 -9.64 -11.13 -17.06
CA ASP A 150 -10.11 -12.51 -17.00
C ASP A 150 -8.99 -13.54 -17.17
N ASP A 151 -7.77 -13.09 -17.44
CA ASP A 151 -6.62 -13.92 -17.77
C ASP A 151 -5.40 -13.68 -16.87
N GLY A 152 -5.64 -13.19 -15.65
CA GLY A 152 -4.59 -12.94 -14.65
C GLY A 152 -3.72 -11.72 -14.98
N GLY A 153 -4.32 -10.68 -15.55
CA GLY A 153 -3.69 -9.38 -15.84
C GLY A 153 -2.92 -9.33 -17.17
N ARG A 154 -2.99 -10.35 -18.02
CA ARG A 154 -2.27 -10.36 -19.31
C ARG A 154 -2.96 -9.46 -20.33
N THR A 155 -4.29 -9.42 -20.29
CA THR A 155 -5.12 -8.47 -21.02
C THR A 155 -6.12 -7.82 -20.06
N TRP A 156 -6.54 -6.60 -20.39
CA TRP A 156 -7.42 -5.80 -19.56
C TRP A 156 -8.63 -5.38 -20.38
N ASN A 157 -9.82 -5.51 -19.78
CA ASN A 157 -11.08 -5.06 -20.35
C ASN A 157 -11.15 -3.53 -20.36
N ALA A 158 -12.13 -3.00 -21.12
CA ALA A 158 -12.40 -1.57 -21.13
C ALA A 158 -12.69 -1.03 -19.71
N PRO A 159 -12.24 0.20 -19.40
CA PRO A 159 -12.51 0.81 -18.11
C PRO A 159 -14.01 1.09 -17.93
N VAL A 160 -14.49 0.88 -16.71
CA VAL A 160 -15.80 1.36 -16.25
C VAL A 160 -15.55 2.61 -15.41
N GLU A 161 -16.05 3.75 -15.88
CA GLU A 161 -15.99 5.01 -15.13
C GLU A 161 -17.04 5.00 -14.01
N ILE A 162 -16.60 5.12 -12.77
CA ILE A 162 -17.46 5.04 -11.57
C ILE A 162 -17.93 6.44 -11.16
N ALA A 163 -17.02 7.41 -11.23
CA ALA A 163 -17.27 8.81 -10.94
C ALA A 163 -16.35 9.66 -11.81
N SER A 164 -16.80 10.85 -12.18
CA SER A 164 -16.02 11.84 -12.91
C SER A 164 -16.61 13.22 -12.62
N ASP A 165 -15.78 14.11 -12.10
CA ASP A 165 -16.19 15.48 -11.78
C ASP A 165 -15.17 16.49 -12.34
N PRO A 166 -15.62 17.70 -12.75
CA PRO A 166 -14.73 18.78 -13.15
C PRO A 166 -13.78 19.17 -12.00
N MET A 167 -12.49 19.30 -12.30
CA MET A 167 -11.49 19.69 -11.30
C MET A 167 -11.68 21.12 -10.77
N SER A 168 -12.49 21.94 -11.42
CA SER A 168 -12.85 23.27 -10.93
C SER A 168 -13.67 23.24 -9.63
N GLY A 169 -14.39 22.14 -9.36
CA GLY A 169 -15.23 22.00 -8.17
C GLY A 169 -14.87 20.81 -7.28
N PHE A 170 -14.31 19.74 -7.85
CA PHE A 170 -14.10 18.51 -7.10
C PHE A 170 -12.81 17.77 -7.44
N PHE A 171 -12.29 17.06 -6.45
CA PHE A 171 -11.11 16.23 -6.59
C PHE A 171 -11.33 14.86 -5.96
N HIS A 172 -11.15 13.80 -6.75
CA HIS A 172 -11.21 12.41 -6.29
C HIS A 172 -9.81 11.93 -5.93
N ASP A 173 -9.66 11.11 -4.89
CA ASP A 173 -8.37 10.51 -4.55
C ASP A 173 -8.52 9.16 -3.84
N LYS A 174 -7.45 8.37 -3.89
CA LYS A 174 -7.21 7.11 -3.17
C LYS A 174 -8.40 6.13 -3.14
N PRO A 175 -8.74 5.50 -4.27
CA PRO A 175 -9.69 4.40 -4.27
C PRO A 175 -9.11 3.16 -3.57
N GLY A 176 -9.86 2.62 -2.61
CA GLY A 176 -9.70 1.27 -2.09
C GLY A 176 -10.75 0.34 -2.70
N LEU A 177 -10.32 -0.85 -3.12
CA LEU A 177 -11.17 -1.83 -3.79
C LEU A 177 -11.07 -3.20 -3.13
N THR A 178 -12.23 -3.81 -2.87
CA THR A 178 -12.32 -5.15 -2.28
C THR A 178 -13.33 -6.01 -3.03
N VAL A 179 -12.93 -7.23 -3.37
CA VAL A 179 -13.85 -8.26 -3.90
C VAL A 179 -14.33 -9.11 -2.72
N ASP A 180 -15.64 -9.36 -2.64
CA ASP A 180 -16.22 -10.15 -1.55
C ASP A 180 -15.71 -11.60 -1.63
N PRO A 181 -14.99 -12.10 -0.60
CA PRO A 181 -14.49 -13.47 -0.59
C PRO A 181 -15.62 -14.51 -0.50
N ARG A 182 -16.86 -14.11 -0.21
CA ARG A 182 -18.04 -14.98 -0.12
C ARG A 182 -18.84 -15.03 -1.42
N ASP A 183 -18.76 -14.02 -2.28
CA ASP A 183 -19.44 -13.96 -3.59
C ASP A 183 -18.58 -13.15 -4.57
N PRO A 184 -17.85 -13.80 -5.51
CA PRO A 184 -16.94 -13.09 -6.41
C PRO A 184 -17.63 -12.13 -7.38
N ARG A 185 -18.97 -12.14 -7.45
CA ARG A 185 -19.73 -11.14 -8.23
C ARG A 185 -19.83 -9.80 -7.50
N ARG A 186 -19.57 -9.76 -6.19
CA ARG A 186 -19.67 -8.56 -5.38
C ARG A 186 -18.31 -7.91 -5.21
N ALA A 187 -18.25 -6.61 -5.49
CA ALA A 187 -17.07 -5.80 -5.25
C ALA A 187 -17.50 -4.47 -4.65
N TYR A 188 -16.63 -3.90 -3.82
CA TYR A 188 -16.86 -2.69 -3.04
C TYR A 188 -15.74 -1.71 -3.29
N LEU A 189 -16.11 -0.44 -3.51
CA LEU A 189 -15.20 0.65 -3.79
C LEU A 189 -15.47 1.78 -2.80
N ALA A 190 -14.42 2.28 -2.16
CA ALA A 190 -14.44 3.46 -1.30
C ALA A 190 -13.33 4.42 -1.72
N TRP A 191 -13.59 5.73 -1.67
CA TRP A 191 -12.58 6.75 -2.00
C TRP A 191 -12.95 8.08 -1.37
N ASN A 192 -11.99 9.00 -1.26
CA ASN A 192 -12.26 10.35 -0.79
C ASN A 192 -12.53 11.31 -1.95
N ARG A 193 -13.47 12.23 -1.74
CA ARG A 193 -13.78 13.33 -2.66
C ARG A 193 -13.74 14.65 -1.90
N TRP A 194 -13.02 15.61 -2.44
CA TRP A 194 -12.98 16.99 -1.96
C TRP A 194 -13.90 17.87 -2.80
N ASN A 195 -14.68 18.74 -2.16
CA ASN A 195 -15.38 19.84 -2.79
C ASN A 195 -14.60 21.13 -2.54
N SER A 196 -13.98 21.68 -3.58
CA SER A 196 -13.17 22.90 -3.49
C SER A 196 -14.01 24.16 -3.28
N THR A 197 -15.30 24.14 -3.63
CA THR A 197 -16.19 25.30 -3.49
C THR A 197 -16.75 25.42 -2.08
N GLU A 198 -17.14 24.29 -1.49
CA GLU A 198 -17.74 24.26 -0.14
C GLU A 198 -16.72 23.99 0.96
N HIS A 199 -15.48 23.66 0.59
CA HIS A 199 -14.43 23.22 1.49
C HIS A 199 -14.84 22.02 2.37
N THR A 200 -15.45 21.00 1.76
CA THR A 200 -15.92 19.79 2.44
C THR A 200 -15.38 18.51 1.82
N HIS A 201 -15.06 17.52 2.65
CA HIS A 201 -14.70 16.16 2.22
C HIS A 201 -15.87 15.17 2.33
N GLN A 202 -15.82 14.12 1.51
CA GLN A 202 -16.74 13.00 1.57
C GLN A 202 -15.99 11.68 1.39
N LEU A 203 -16.38 10.67 2.18
CA LEU A 203 -16.11 9.27 1.87
C LEU A 203 -17.23 8.79 0.94
N LEU A 204 -16.87 8.52 -0.31
CA LEU A 204 -17.79 7.99 -1.31
C LEU A 204 -17.70 6.46 -1.40
N PHE A 205 -18.84 5.84 -1.68
CA PHE A 205 -18.98 4.40 -1.84
C PHE A 205 -19.71 4.04 -3.13
N SER A 206 -19.27 2.95 -3.77
CA SER A 206 -20.01 2.26 -4.82
C SER A 206 -19.82 0.75 -4.70
N ARG A 207 -20.79 -0.04 -5.18
CA ARG A 207 -20.70 -1.50 -5.22
C ARG A 207 -21.11 -2.08 -6.56
N SER A 208 -20.52 -3.22 -6.89
CA SER A 208 -20.97 -4.10 -7.95
C SER A 208 -21.59 -5.37 -7.36
N VAL A 209 -22.54 -5.97 -8.09
CA VAL A 209 -23.16 -7.26 -7.77
C VAL A 209 -23.14 -8.23 -8.95
N ASP A 210 -22.45 -7.87 -10.03
CA ASP A 210 -22.41 -8.57 -11.31
C ASP A 210 -20.99 -8.79 -11.84
N GLY A 211 -20.00 -8.81 -10.95
CA GLY A 211 -18.60 -9.03 -11.30
C GLY A 211 -17.91 -7.79 -11.87
N GLY A 212 -18.34 -6.59 -11.47
CA GLY A 212 -17.75 -5.31 -11.90
C GLY A 212 -18.15 -4.88 -13.30
N ARG A 213 -19.21 -5.46 -13.88
CA ARG A 213 -19.75 -5.03 -15.17
C ARG A 213 -20.52 -3.72 -15.00
N THR A 214 -21.29 -3.62 -13.92
CA THR A 214 -21.97 -2.40 -13.51
C THR A 214 -21.73 -2.11 -12.04
N TRP A 215 -21.88 -0.84 -11.69
CA TRP A 215 -21.65 -0.31 -10.35
C TRP A 215 -22.82 0.59 -9.95
N SER A 216 -23.16 0.61 -8.66
CA SER A 216 -24.17 1.54 -8.14
C SER A 216 -23.70 3.00 -8.29
N PRO A 217 -24.61 3.97 -8.44
CA PRO A 217 -24.23 5.38 -8.38
C PRO A 217 -23.40 5.68 -7.11
N PRO A 218 -22.31 6.47 -7.22
CA PRO A 218 -21.55 6.92 -6.06
C PRO A 218 -22.45 7.64 -5.05
N ARG A 219 -22.24 7.36 -3.76
CA ARG A 219 -22.94 8.08 -2.68
C ARG A 219 -22.01 8.31 -1.50
N ALA A 220 -22.17 9.45 -0.83
CA ALA A 220 -21.49 9.68 0.43
C ALA A 220 -22.03 8.72 1.50
N VAL A 221 -21.11 8.09 2.22
CA VAL A 221 -21.43 7.22 3.37
C VAL A 221 -20.89 7.80 4.68
N HIS A 222 -19.98 8.76 4.57
CA HIS A 222 -19.50 9.57 5.66
C HIS A 222 -19.07 10.95 5.14
N SER A 223 -19.27 11.98 5.95
CA SER A 223 -18.82 13.35 5.69
C SER A 223 -18.21 13.87 6.99
N PRO A 224 -16.88 14.02 7.06
CA PRO A 224 -16.24 14.56 8.25
C PRO A 224 -16.66 16.03 8.49
N PRO A 225 -16.44 16.57 9.69
CA PRO A 225 -16.66 17.99 9.97
C PRO A 225 -15.88 18.90 9.00
N PRO A 226 -16.31 20.16 8.79
CA PRO A 226 -15.56 21.11 7.98
C PRO A 226 -14.11 21.26 8.46
N GLY A 227 -13.16 21.29 7.52
CA GLY A 227 -11.72 21.30 7.78
C GLY A 227 -11.07 19.91 7.93
N ASP A 228 -11.86 18.87 8.21
CA ASP A 228 -11.38 17.51 8.26
C ASP A 228 -11.63 16.79 6.92
N GLY A 229 -10.77 15.81 6.62
CA GLY A 229 -10.86 14.92 5.47
C GLY A 229 -10.65 13.47 5.85
N THR A 230 -11.15 12.57 5.00
CA THR A 230 -10.85 11.13 5.09
C THR A 230 -9.82 10.74 4.06
N ILE A 231 -8.91 9.83 4.39
CA ILE A 231 -7.93 9.29 3.44
C ILE A 231 -7.57 7.84 3.75
N GLY A 232 -7.22 7.09 2.69
CA GLY A 232 -6.87 5.68 2.82
C GLY A 232 -8.06 4.82 3.23
N ASN A 233 -9.23 5.07 2.65
CA ASN A 233 -10.46 4.32 2.91
C ASN A 233 -10.33 2.89 2.36
N GLN A 234 -10.43 1.91 3.25
CA GLN A 234 -10.25 0.50 2.93
C GLN A 234 -11.39 -0.34 3.47
N ILE A 235 -12.11 -1.00 2.54
CA ILE A 235 -13.18 -1.93 2.90
C ILE A 235 -12.62 -3.33 3.13
N VAL A 236 -12.92 -3.95 4.27
CA VAL A 236 -12.68 -5.38 4.50
C VAL A 236 -13.99 -6.11 4.75
N VAL A 237 -14.08 -7.36 4.29
CA VAL A 237 -15.26 -8.22 4.45
C VAL A 237 -14.99 -9.24 5.55
N LEU A 238 -15.77 -9.18 6.62
CA LEU A 238 -15.69 -10.16 7.72
C LEU A 238 -16.29 -11.52 7.31
N PRO A 239 -15.95 -12.61 8.00
CA PRO A 239 -16.49 -13.94 7.71
C PRO A 239 -18.01 -14.05 7.78
N ASP A 240 -18.72 -13.14 8.45
CA ASP A 240 -20.19 -13.10 8.50
C ASP A 240 -20.83 -12.29 7.36
N GLY A 241 -20.02 -11.63 6.51
CA GLY A 241 -20.46 -10.75 5.44
C GLY A 241 -20.63 -9.28 5.85
N THR A 242 -20.34 -8.93 7.10
CA THR A 242 -20.21 -7.54 7.53
C THR A 242 -19.09 -6.85 6.76
N LEU A 243 -19.33 -5.63 6.27
CA LEU A 243 -18.31 -4.74 5.74
C LEU A 243 -17.82 -3.81 6.85
N LEU A 244 -16.51 -3.63 6.95
CA LEU A 244 -15.89 -2.54 7.68
C LEU A 244 -15.18 -1.65 6.68
N ASP A 245 -15.37 -0.34 6.76
CA ASP A 245 -14.55 0.65 6.05
C ASP A 245 -13.72 1.41 7.08
N LEU A 246 -12.39 1.31 6.96
CA LEU A 246 -11.42 1.87 7.88
C LEU A 246 -10.62 2.97 7.18
N PHE A 247 -10.40 4.08 7.86
CA PHE A 247 -9.78 5.26 7.26
C PHE A 247 -9.10 6.14 8.31
N HIS A 248 -8.17 6.97 7.84
CA HIS A 248 -7.70 8.12 8.60
C HIS A 248 -8.70 9.28 8.42
N GLU A 249 -9.05 9.95 9.51
CA GLU A 249 -9.85 11.16 9.56
C GLU A 249 -9.08 12.23 10.34
N GLY A 250 -8.99 13.43 9.79
CA GLY A 250 -8.40 14.55 10.49
C GLY A 250 -8.13 15.71 9.55
N PRO A 251 -7.31 16.67 9.99
CA PRO A 251 -6.95 17.84 9.20
C PRO A 251 -6.31 17.40 7.90
N PHE A 252 -6.92 17.77 6.78
CA PHE A 252 -6.38 17.40 5.49
C PHE A 252 -6.28 18.64 4.62
N ALA A 253 -5.04 19.02 4.28
CA ALA A 253 -4.82 20.08 3.33
C ALA A 253 -5.38 19.62 1.97
N PRO A 254 -6.29 20.39 1.35
CA PRO A 254 -6.83 20.03 0.06
C PRO A 254 -5.73 19.93 -1.01
N GLY A 255 -5.93 19.07 -2.02
CA GLY A 255 -4.95 18.75 -3.05
C GLY A 255 -4.37 19.96 -3.80
N PRO A 256 -3.38 19.75 -4.70
CA PRO A 256 -2.69 20.84 -5.38
C PRO A 256 -3.68 21.83 -6.00
N GLY A 257 -3.58 23.12 -5.64
CA GLY A 257 -4.42 24.20 -6.16
C GLY A 257 -5.47 24.75 -5.20
N ALA A 258 -5.66 24.14 -4.03
CA ALA A 258 -6.44 24.78 -2.98
C ALA A 258 -5.59 25.85 -2.29
N GLY A 259 -5.98 27.12 -2.49
CA GLY A 259 -5.38 28.23 -1.76
C GLY A 259 -5.51 28.01 -0.25
N ALA A 260 -4.57 28.58 0.51
CA ALA A 260 -4.61 28.59 1.97
C ALA A 260 -5.82 29.39 2.46
N ALA A 261 -7.00 28.78 2.48
CA ALA A 261 -8.08 29.25 3.34
C ALA A 261 -7.64 28.99 4.79
N ALA A 262 -7.96 29.92 5.68
CA ALA A 262 -7.82 29.70 7.10
C ALA A 262 -8.85 28.64 7.52
N ASP A 263 -8.44 27.37 7.47
CA ASP A 263 -9.27 26.28 7.97
C ASP A 263 -9.55 26.52 9.46
N PRO A 264 -10.75 26.18 9.96
CA PRO A 264 -11.02 26.18 11.40
C PRO A 264 -9.98 25.33 12.14
N GLU A 265 -9.75 25.61 13.42
CA GLU A 265 -8.79 24.87 14.26
C GLU A 265 -8.93 23.35 14.02
N PRO A 266 -7.88 22.71 13.49
CA PRO A 266 -7.99 21.34 13.03
C PRO A 266 -8.43 20.37 14.14
N GLY A 267 -9.33 19.44 13.81
CA GLY A 267 -9.69 18.35 14.72
C GLY A 267 -8.48 17.43 14.99
N PRO A 268 -8.50 16.58 16.03
CA PRO A 268 -7.41 15.62 16.23
C PRO A 268 -7.40 14.57 15.10
N GLU A 269 -6.20 14.18 14.67
CA GLU A 269 -5.97 13.08 13.74
C GLU A 269 -6.40 11.75 14.37
N ARG A 270 -7.20 10.96 13.64
CA ARG A 270 -7.86 9.76 14.14
C ARG A 270 -7.92 8.67 13.09
N LEU A 271 -7.83 7.43 13.53
CA LEU A 271 -8.27 6.26 12.76
C LEU A 271 -9.73 5.95 13.12
N ARG A 272 -10.57 5.76 12.11
CA ARG A 272 -12.01 5.55 12.24
C ARG A 272 -12.46 4.30 11.49
N VAL A 273 -13.57 3.72 11.93
CA VAL A 273 -14.27 2.64 11.21
C VAL A 273 -15.77 2.89 11.15
N ILE A 274 -16.36 2.67 9.98
CA ILE A 274 -17.82 2.53 9.80
C ILE A 274 -18.16 1.10 9.39
N ARG A 275 -19.37 0.63 9.74
CA ARG A 275 -19.79 -0.76 9.57
C ARG A 275 -21.07 -0.87 8.76
N SER A 276 -21.16 -1.87 7.89
CA SER A 276 -22.37 -2.24 7.16
C SER A 276 -22.69 -3.73 7.29
N THR A 277 -23.96 -4.08 7.49
CA THR A 277 -24.45 -5.47 7.56
C THR A 277 -25.36 -5.86 6.41
N ASP A 278 -25.57 -4.96 5.46
CA ASP A 278 -26.53 -5.11 4.36
C ASP A 278 -25.85 -4.89 2.99
N GLY A 279 -24.57 -5.26 2.92
CA GLY A 279 -23.75 -5.18 1.72
C GLY A 279 -23.45 -3.76 1.28
N GLY A 280 -23.36 -2.81 2.21
CA GLY A 280 -23.08 -1.40 1.94
C GLY A 280 -24.32 -0.63 1.48
N THR A 281 -25.53 -1.05 1.90
CA THR A 281 -26.76 -0.25 1.68
C THR A 281 -26.88 0.83 2.75
N THR A 282 -26.63 0.48 4.01
CA THR A 282 -26.54 1.41 5.14
C THR A 282 -25.21 1.26 5.87
N TRP A 283 -24.78 2.32 6.54
CA TRP A 283 -23.53 2.37 7.30
C TRP A 283 -23.79 2.94 8.70
N SER A 284 -23.07 2.44 9.70
CA SER A 284 -23.12 2.95 11.06
C SER A 284 -22.49 4.33 11.18
N ALA A 285 -22.73 4.99 12.31
CA ALA A 285 -21.87 6.09 12.74
C ALA A 285 -20.41 5.60 12.93
N PRO A 286 -19.41 6.48 12.75
CA PRO A 286 -18.00 6.12 12.86
C PRO A 286 -17.57 5.88 14.32
N VAL A 287 -16.88 4.75 14.56
CA VAL A 287 -16.19 4.43 15.81
C VAL A 287 -14.73 4.85 15.71
N THR A 288 -14.18 5.44 16.78
CA THR A 288 -12.74 5.74 16.86
C THR A 288 -11.94 4.49 17.19
N ILE A 289 -10.99 4.15 16.32
CA ILE A 289 -10.03 3.06 16.50
C ILE A 289 -8.87 3.52 17.39
N ALA A 290 -8.30 4.69 17.06
CA ALA A 290 -7.27 5.36 17.83
C ALA A 290 -7.22 6.84 17.44
N GLU A 291 -6.90 7.73 18.38
CA GLU A 291 -6.27 9.01 18.04
C GLU A 291 -4.89 8.72 17.42
N THR A 292 -4.28 9.62 16.66
CA THR A 292 -2.93 9.45 16.04
C THR A 292 -2.13 10.75 16.06
N GLU A 293 -0.83 10.65 15.81
CA GLU A 293 0.01 11.77 15.40
C GLU A 293 0.90 11.24 14.28
N LEU A 294 0.65 11.61 13.03
CA LEU A 294 1.30 10.98 11.88
C LEU A 294 2.83 11.16 11.88
N GLY A 295 3.31 12.31 12.38
CA GLY A 295 4.73 12.62 12.56
C GLY A 295 5.59 12.22 11.36
N ALA A 296 5.48 12.98 10.26
CA ALA A 296 6.16 12.66 9.01
C ALA A 296 7.65 12.37 9.25
N PRO A 297 8.15 11.22 8.79
CA PRO A 297 9.56 10.89 8.92
C PRO A 297 10.40 11.86 8.08
N VAL A 298 11.62 12.13 8.51
CA VAL A 298 12.55 13.06 7.87
C VAL A 298 13.85 12.37 7.51
N LEU A 299 14.55 12.90 6.49
CA LEU A 299 15.91 12.48 6.20
C LEU A 299 16.83 12.77 7.41
N PRO A 300 17.63 11.80 7.88
CA PRO A 300 18.45 11.94 9.07
C PRO A 300 19.38 13.16 9.00
N GLY A 301 19.48 13.91 10.10
CA GLY A 301 20.29 15.12 10.17
C GLY A 301 19.69 16.34 9.46
N THR A 302 18.46 16.24 8.94
CA THR A 302 17.76 17.34 8.25
C THR A 302 16.34 17.53 8.77
N THR A 303 15.64 18.53 8.23
CA THR A 303 14.19 18.72 8.41
C THR A 303 13.39 18.33 7.16
N THR A 304 14.04 17.74 6.15
CA THR A 304 13.41 17.39 4.88
C THR A 304 12.50 16.18 5.08
N PRO A 305 11.17 16.29 4.85
CA PRO A 305 10.25 15.16 5.02
C PRO A 305 10.45 14.10 3.94
N ILE A 306 10.31 12.84 4.30
CA ILE A 306 10.06 11.75 3.35
C ILE A 306 8.58 11.82 3.02
N VAL A 307 8.26 12.18 1.78
CA VAL A 307 6.90 12.65 1.47
C VAL A 307 5.93 11.48 1.38
N GLY A 308 4.71 11.68 1.89
CA GLY A 308 3.63 10.70 1.79
C GLY A 308 3.74 9.47 2.69
N ALA A 309 4.86 9.31 3.40
CA ALA A 309 5.25 8.09 4.10
C ALA A 309 4.39 7.71 5.32
N SER A 310 3.47 8.58 5.75
CA SER A 310 2.61 8.37 6.92
C SER A 310 1.11 8.47 6.61
N LEU A 311 0.73 8.73 5.36
CA LEU A 311 -0.63 9.19 5.04
C LEU A 311 -1.69 8.10 4.92
N VAL A 312 -1.32 6.84 4.70
CA VAL A 312 -2.26 5.76 4.40
C VAL A 312 -2.07 4.63 5.41
N PRO A 313 -3.05 4.38 6.31
CA PRO A 313 -3.02 3.18 7.12
C PRO A 313 -3.35 1.96 6.28
N ASP A 314 -3.05 0.77 6.80
CA ASP A 314 -3.36 -0.49 6.14
C ASP A 314 -4.09 -1.48 7.04
N VAL A 315 -4.93 -2.35 6.45
CA VAL A 315 -5.81 -3.25 7.19
C VAL A 315 -5.88 -4.65 6.58
N ALA A 316 -5.86 -5.67 7.43
CA ALA A 316 -6.05 -7.06 7.05
C ALA A 316 -7.03 -7.79 7.98
N VAL A 317 -7.72 -8.79 7.43
CA VAL A 317 -8.66 -9.65 8.16
C VAL A 317 -8.26 -11.10 7.99
N ASP A 318 -8.20 -11.82 9.09
CA ASP A 318 -7.92 -13.25 9.06
C ASP A 318 -9.18 -14.11 8.86
N ALA A 319 -9.00 -15.41 8.63
CA ALA A 319 -10.10 -16.35 8.43
C ALA A 319 -11.07 -16.47 9.63
N LYS A 320 -10.69 -15.96 10.82
CA LYS A 320 -11.51 -15.95 12.04
C LYS A 320 -12.23 -14.60 12.24
N GLY A 321 -12.04 -13.63 11.34
CA GLY A 321 -12.63 -12.30 11.44
C GLY A 321 -11.90 -11.37 12.41
N ARG A 322 -10.66 -11.70 12.78
CA ARG A 322 -9.79 -10.81 13.54
C ARG A 322 -9.24 -9.77 12.57
N VAL A 323 -9.41 -8.51 12.92
CA VAL A 323 -8.99 -7.36 12.10
C VAL A 323 -7.70 -6.81 12.67
N TYR A 324 -6.73 -6.52 11.82
CA TYR A 324 -5.45 -5.92 12.18
C TYR A 324 -5.25 -4.66 11.35
N MET A 325 -4.91 -3.55 12.00
CA MET A 325 -4.66 -2.28 11.33
C MET A 325 -3.29 -1.74 11.74
N VAL A 326 -2.55 -1.20 10.75
CA VAL A 326 -1.22 -0.61 10.94
C VAL A 326 -1.14 0.80 10.38
N TRP A 327 -0.32 1.65 11.00
CA TRP A 327 -0.10 3.03 10.59
C TRP A 327 1.21 3.58 11.16
N ASN A 328 1.60 4.75 10.68
CA ASN A 328 2.69 5.55 11.23
C ASN A 328 2.22 6.40 12.41
N ASP A 329 2.96 6.35 13.52
CA ASP A 329 2.56 7.09 14.72
C ASP A 329 3.78 7.59 15.51
N ALA A 330 3.83 8.90 15.70
CA ALA A 330 4.86 9.58 16.49
C ALA A 330 4.72 9.29 17.99
N ARG A 331 3.51 9.04 18.50
CA ARG A 331 3.25 8.91 19.94
C ARG A 331 3.81 7.62 20.54
N ILE A 332 4.29 6.71 19.70
CA ILE A 332 4.95 5.46 20.10
C ILE A 332 6.41 5.41 19.65
N SER A 333 6.98 6.55 19.26
CA SER A 333 8.36 6.69 18.76
C SER A 333 9.10 7.79 19.53
N ASP A 334 10.35 7.52 19.91
CA ASP A 334 11.26 8.57 20.39
C ASP A 334 11.97 9.29 19.21
N SER A 335 11.82 8.76 17.99
CA SER A 335 12.57 9.16 16.78
C SER A 335 11.73 9.90 15.74
N ARG A 336 10.48 10.30 16.07
CA ARG A 336 9.42 10.92 15.23
C ARG A 336 8.43 9.97 14.56
N SER A 337 8.83 8.78 14.14
CA SER A 337 7.91 7.86 13.45
C SER A 337 8.21 6.40 13.78
N ALA A 338 7.16 5.64 14.08
CA ALA A 338 7.22 4.19 14.27
C ALA A 338 5.95 3.54 13.71
N VAL A 339 6.01 2.22 13.52
CA VAL A 339 4.89 1.44 12.99
C VAL A 339 4.05 0.94 14.15
N ALA A 340 2.81 1.42 14.23
CA ALA A 340 1.83 0.97 15.20
C ALA A 340 0.98 -0.17 14.64
N LEU A 341 0.50 -1.05 15.52
CA LEU A 341 -0.53 -2.04 15.25
C LEU A 341 -1.62 -2.00 16.32
N THR A 342 -2.85 -2.15 15.88
CA THR A 342 -4.02 -2.46 16.70
C THR A 342 -4.85 -3.57 16.07
N ALA A 343 -5.69 -4.22 16.87
CA ALA A 343 -6.57 -5.26 16.41
C ALA A 343 -7.98 -5.15 17.00
N SER A 344 -8.95 -5.68 16.27
CA SER A 344 -10.32 -5.90 16.73
C SER A 344 -10.67 -7.38 16.66
N PHE A 345 -11.37 -7.85 17.69
CA PHE A 345 -11.82 -9.25 17.82
C PHE A 345 -13.36 -9.37 17.88
N ASP A 346 -14.08 -8.27 17.69
CA ASP A 346 -15.54 -8.18 17.83
C ASP A 346 -16.19 -7.48 16.61
N GLY A 347 -15.52 -7.54 15.46
CA GLY A 347 -16.01 -7.00 14.20
C GLY A 347 -15.97 -5.47 14.14
N GLY A 348 -14.86 -4.87 14.61
CA GLY A 348 -14.59 -3.44 14.51
C GLY A 348 -15.27 -2.57 15.57
N ARG A 349 -15.86 -3.16 16.62
CA ARG A 349 -16.58 -2.41 17.66
C ARG A 349 -15.65 -1.91 18.76
N THR A 350 -14.68 -2.73 19.15
CA THR A 350 -13.63 -2.34 20.08
C THR A 350 -12.26 -2.72 19.53
N TRP A 351 -11.24 -2.02 20.02
CA TRP A 351 -9.88 -2.08 19.52
C TRP A 351 -8.89 -2.17 20.67
N THR A 352 -7.81 -2.92 20.46
CA THR A 352 -6.71 -3.00 21.43
C THR A 352 -5.95 -1.67 21.53
N ARG A 353 -5.20 -1.47 22.62
CA ARG A 353 -4.26 -0.34 22.69
C ARG A 353 -3.19 -0.48 21.58
N PRO A 354 -2.85 0.59 20.84
CA PRO A 354 -1.77 0.57 19.85
C PRO A 354 -0.44 0.09 20.42
N ARG A 355 0.28 -0.74 19.66
CA ARG A 355 1.62 -1.25 20.00
C ARG A 355 2.59 -1.06 18.84
N ARG A 356 3.83 -0.68 19.16
CA ARG A 356 4.93 -0.64 18.20
C ARG A 356 5.24 -2.05 17.69
N VAL A 357 5.42 -2.17 16.38
CA VAL A 357 5.77 -3.42 15.68
C VAL A 357 7.25 -3.46 15.33
N ASN A 358 7.77 -2.36 14.79
CA ASN A 358 9.14 -2.30 14.27
C ASN A 358 10.18 -2.28 15.41
N ALA A 359 11.26 -3.02 15.22
CA ALA A 359 12.45 -3.05 16.09
C ALA A 359 13.56 -2.11 15.60
N THR A 360 13.23 -1.11 14.76
CA THR A 360 14.12 0.01 14.40
C THR A 360 14.62 0.64 15.71
N PRO A 361 15.94 0.69 15.97
CA PRO A 361 16.47 1.27 17.20
C PRO A 361 16.09 2.74 17.33
N ASP A 362 15.76 3.19 18.54
CA ASP A 362 15.48 4.60 18.76
C ASP A 362 16.72 5.47 18.62
N SER A 363 16.50 6.71 18.18
CA SER A 363 17.49 7.75 18.00
C SER A 363 16.88 9.11 18.38
N PRO A 364 17.68 10.15 18.67
CA PRO A 364 17.14 11.49 18.86
C PRO A 364 16.25 11.92 17.68
N PRO A 365 15.24 12.79 17.89
CA PRO A 365 14.37 13.28 16.82
C PRO A 365 15.18 13.84 15.64
N GLY A 366 14.85 13.38 14.42
CA GLY A 366 15.62 13.68 13.21
C GLY A 366 16.82 12.77 12.96
N GLY A 367 16.99 11.72 13.77
CA GLY A 367 17.94 10.63 13.54
C GLY A 367 17.34 9.44 12.76
N PRO A 368 18.12 8.36 12.60
CA PRO A 368 17.76 7.22 11.75
C PRO A 368 16.78 6.22 12.37
N GLY A 369 16.31 6.44 13.60
CA GLY A 369 15.40 5.54 14.32
C GLY A 369 13.94 5.54 13.82
N GLN A 370 13.71 5.86 12.55
CA GLN A 370 12.41 6.09 11.96
C GLN A 370 11.99 4.92 11.06
N ALA A 371 10.73 4.48 11.17
CA ALA A 371 10.12 3.49 10.28
C ALA A 371 8.83 4.03 9.65
N PHE A 372 8.51 3.62 8.43
CA PHE A 372 7.47 4.26 7.62
C PHE A 372 6.85 3.40 6.52
N THR A 373 5.68 3.86 6.04
CA THR A 373 4.84 3.23 5.03
C THR A 373 4.52 1.75 5.34
N PRO A 374 3.90 1.45 6.51
CA PRO A 374 3.60 0.08 6.88
C PRO A 374 2.45 -0.49 6.05
N GLN A 375 2.51 -1.79 5.78
CA GLN A 375 1.45 -2.61 5.17
C GLN A 375 1.29 -3.89 5.99
N VAL A 376 0.07 -4.41 6.12
CA VAL A 376 -0.25 -5.60 6.92
C VAL A 376 -1.00 -6.63 6.11
N ASP A 377 -0.65 -7.90 6.30
CA ASP A 377 -1.46 -9.01 5.82
C ASP A 377 -1.41 -10.18 6.81
N VAL A 378 -2.40 -11.08 6.73
CA VAL A 378 -2.48 -12.27 7.57
C VAL A 378 -2.44 -13.52 6.70
N ALA A 379 -1.37 -14.29 6.82
CA ALA A 379 -1.23 -15.56 6.10
C ALA A 379 -2.29 -16.58 6.51
N ALA A 380 -2.48 -17.62 5.69
CA ALA A 380 -3.55 -18.61 5.88
C ALA A 380 -3.51 -19.34 7.24
N ASP A 381 -2.34 -19.43 7.87
CA ASP A 381 -2.15 -20.05 9.19
C ASP A 381 -2.32 -19.08 10.38
N GLY A 382 -2.65 -17.82 10.10
CA GLY A 382 -2.85 -16.77 11.08
C GLY A 382 -1.56 -16.07 11.55
N THR A 383 -0.41 -16.28 10.89
CA THR A 383 0.74 -15.36 11.02
C THR A 383 0.36 -13.99 10.48
N VAL A 384 0.58 -12.95 11.28
CA VAL A 384 0.48 -11.55 10.87
C VAL A 384 1.86 -11.12 10.35
N GLY A 385 1.90 -10.54 9.16
CA GLY A 385 3.08 -9.92 8.57
C GLY A 385 2.86 -8.42 8.44
N VAL A 386 3.86 -7.62 8.79
CA VAL A 386 3.86 -6.17 8.66
C VAL A 386 5.13 -5.75 7.92
N ALA A 387 4.98 -5.28 6.69
CA ALA A 387 6.09 -4.78 5.88
C ALA A 387 6.20 -3.26 6.04
N TYR A 388 7.42 -2.72 6.07
CA TYR A 388 7.67 -1.29 6.25
C TYR A 388 9.09 -0.93 5.80
N TYR A 389 9.34 0.35 5.51
CA TYR A 389 10.70 0.87 5.34
C TYR A 389 11.26 1.38 6.67
N ASP A 390 12.56 1.32 6.86
CA ASP A 390 13.22 2.08 7.90
C ASP A 390 14.62 2.55 7.52
N LEU A 391 15.19 3.37 8.41
CA LEU A 391 16.48 4.03 8.23
C LEU A 391 17.57 3.46 9.16
N ARG A 392 17.37 2.27 9.75
CA ARG A 392 18.27 1.77 10.82
C ARG A 392 19.72 1.55 10.39
N ASP A 393 19.94 1.39 9.09
CA ASP A 393 21.26 1.17 8.49
C ASP A 393 21.92 2.47 8.03
N ASP A 394 21.31 3.62 8.32
CA ASP A 394 21.89 4.94 8.07
C ASP A 394 23.01 5.22 9.06
N GLY A 395 24.09 5.81 8.55
CA GLY A 395 25.33 6.00 9.28
C GLY A 395 26.22 7.08 8.64
N PRO A 396 27.45 7.27 9.13
CA PRO A 396 28.37 8.26 8.60
C PRO A 396 28.85 7.87 7.19
N GLY A 397 28.07 8.24 6.18
CA GLY A 397 28.29 7.99 4.76
C GLY A 397 27.65 9.07 3.90
N ALA A 398 27.86 9.00 2.59
CA ALA A 398 27.19 9.89 1.64
C ALA A 398 25.82 9.26 1.28
N GLY A 399 24.74 10.00 1.55
CA GLY A 399 23.36 9.59 1.24
C GLY A 399 22.65 8.90 2.41
N THR A 400 21.32 8.95 2.39
CA THR A 400 20.45 8.38 3.41
C THR A 400 20.19 6.90 3.10
N SER A 401 20.65 6.01 3.98
CA SER A 401 20.46 4.56 3.81
C SER A 401 19.08 4.13 4.29
N ALA A 402 18.27 3.58 3.40
CA ALA A 402 16.97 2.99 3.72
C ALA A 402 16.90 1.51 3.34
N ALA A 403 16.00 0.78 3.98
CA ALA A 403 15.73 -0.61 3.67
C ALA A 403 14.27 -0.98 3.87
N HIS A 404 13.82 -2.03 3.19
CA HIS A 404 12.48 -2.59 3.34
C HIS A 404 12.53 -3.85 4.19
N TRP A 405 11.65 -3.96 5.18
CA TRP A 405 11.61 -5.01 6.18
C TRP A 405 10.24 -5.69 6.24
N LEU A 406 10.22 -6.90 6.78
CA LEU A 406 9.01 -7.59 7.21
C LEU A 406 9.17 -8.00 8.67
N ALA A 407 8.28 -7.53 9.53
CA ALA A 407 8.06 -8.08 10.85
C ALA A 407 6.94 -9.12 10.79
N SER A 408 7.15 -10.29 11.37
CA SER A 408 6.12 -11.33 11.45
C SER A 408 5.91 -11.80 12.88
N CYS A 409 4.68 -12.20 13.19
CA CYS A 409 4.29 -12.70 14.50
C CYS A 409 3.05 -13.60 14.40
N ARG A 410 2.86 -14.52 15.37
CA ARG A 410 1.63 -15.32 15.48
C ARG A 410 1.04 -15.31 16.89
N GLY A 411 -0.29 -15.34 16.94
CA GLY A 411 -1.06 -15.50 18.17
C GLY A 411 -1.21 -14.21 18.99
N ALA A 412 -1.50 -14.36 20.29
CA ALA A 412 -1.79 -13.22 21.17
C ALA A 412 -0.56 -12.33 21.45
N GLY A 413 0.65 -12.80 21.13
CA GLY A 413 1.88 -12.01 21.28
C GLY A 413 1.87 -10.73 20.44
N CYS A 414 1.29 -10.77 19.25
CA CYS A 414 1.39 -9.68 18.28
C CYS A 414 0.74 -8.41 18.79
N VAL A 415 -0.48 -8.52 19.31
CA VAL A 415 -1.23 -7.40 19.92
C VAL A 415 -0.72 -7.01 21.30
N ALA A 416 0.11 -7.86 21.92
CA ALA A 416 0.81 -7.54 23.15
C ALA A 416 2.20 -6.92 22.92
N GLY A 417 2.60 -6.69 21.66
CA GLY A 417 3.89 -6.09 21.29
C GLY A 417 5.09 -7.02 21.51
N ARG A 418 4.90 -8.34 21.50
CA ARG A 418 5.96 -9.33 21.74
C ARG A 418 5.94 -10.45 20.72
N GLY A 419 7.10 -11.06 20.48
CA GLY A 419 7.22 -12.19 19.55
C GLY A 419 7.25 -11.79 18.08
N TRP A 420 7.57 -10.53 17.79
CA TRP A 420 7.87 -10.07 16.44
C TRP A 420 9.28 -10.52 16.03
N ARG A 421 9.40 -11.04 14.81
CA ARG A 421 10.68 -11.33 14.17
C ARG A 421 10.80 -10.53 12.90
N GLU A 422 11.95 -9.93 12.70
CA GLU A 422 12.19 -9.09 11.53
C GLU A 422 13.15 -9.76 10.56
N GLN A 423 12.86 -9.62 9.28
CA GLN A 423 13.76 -9.97 8.20
C GLN A 423 13.78 -8.85 7.16
N ARG A 424 14.96 -8.59 6.61
CA ARG A 424 15.13 -7.60 5.55
C ARG A 424 14.55 -8.16 4.26
N LEU A 425 13.60 -7.45 3.66
CA LEU A 425 13.06 -7.74 2.34
C LEU A 425 13.91 -7.13 1.23
N GLY A 426 14.46 -5.93 1.40
CA GLY A 426 15.27 -5.28 0.38
C GLY A 426 16.19 -4.21 0.96
N GLY A 427 17.14 -3.75 0.16
CA GLY A 427 18.14 -2.76 0.55
C GLY A 427 19.39 -3.35 1.25
N PRO A 428 20.24 -2.49 1.81
CA PRO A 428 20.08 -1.03 1.86
C PRO A 428 20.12 -0.37 0.47
N PHE A 429 19.52 0.80 0.33
CA PHE A 429 19.51 1.63 -0.88
C PHE A 429 19.58 3.12 -0.51
N ASP A 430 20.07 3.95 -1.44
CA ASP A 430 20.21 5.40 -1.24
C ASP A 430 18.88 6.11 -1.51
N LEU A 431 18.20 6.51 -0.43
CA LEU A 431 16.92 7.21 -0.48
C LEU A 431 17.04 8.61 -1.10
N ASP A 432 18.23 9.22 -1.09
CA ASP A 432 18.42 10.54 -1.67
C ASP A 432 18.30 10.57 -3.19
N GLN A 433 18.48 9.42 -3.85
CA GLN A 433 18.27 9.25 -5.29
C GLN A 433 16.81 9.07 -5.68
N ALA A 434 15.90 8.86 -4.72
CA ALA A 434 14.48 8.77 -5.02
C ALA A 434 13.98 10.07 -5.65
N ILE A 435 12.93 9.97 -6.46
CA ILE A 435 12.34 11.16 -7.06
C ILE A 435 11.90 12.15 -5.99
N ARG A 436 12.01 13.44 -6.31
CA ARG A 436 11.61 14.51 -5.41
C ARG A 436 10.17 14.92 -5.71
N TRP A 437 9.35 14.89 -4.67
CA TRP A 437 7.97 15.39 -4.69
C TRP A 437 7.80 16.34 -3.51
N PHE A 438 7.28 17.55 -3.74
CA PHE A 438 7.20 18.60 -2.71
C PHE A 438 8.50 18.80 -1.90
N GLY A 439 9.66 18.70 -2.55
CA GLY A 439 10.99 18.95 -1.95
C GLY A 439 11.63 17.76 -1.22
N GLY A 440 10.90 16.67 -0.97
CA GLY A 440 11.42 15.47 -0.30
C GLY A 440 11.42 14.23 -1.19
N PRO A 441 12.12 13.15 -0.79
CA PRO A 441 12.10 11.88 -1.53
C PRO A 441 10.72 11.22 -1.46
N PHE A 442 10.34 10.50 -2.52
CA PHE A 442 9.02 9.88 -2.63
C PHE A 442 9.07 8.47 -3.23
N LEU A 443 8.79 7.47 -2.39
CA LEU A 443 8.64 6.06 -2.80
C LEU A 443 7.16 5.68 -3.05
N GLY A 444 6.23 6.49 -2.59
CA GLY A 444 4.79 6.23 -2.58
C GLY A 444 4.15 6.45 -1.21
N THR A 445 2.83 6.64 -1.18
CA THR A 445 2.07 6.72 0.09
C THR A 445 1.73 5.36 0.69
N TYR A 446 1.89 4.28 -0.09
CA TYR A 446 1.74 2.88 0.32
C TYR A 446 2.66 1.99 -0.53
N THR A 447 2.80 0.73 -0.13
CA THR A 447 3.43 -0.34 -0.90
C THR A 447 2.51 -1.56 -0.95
N GLY A 448 2.96 -2.67 -1.52
CA GLY A 448 2.15 -3.87 -1.62
C GLY A 448 2.59 -4.94 -0.61
N LEU A 449 1.65 -5.48 0.15
CA LEU A 449 1.82 -6.72 0.91
C LEU A 449 0.59 -7.61 0.75
N THR A 450 0.82 -8.87 0.44
CA THR A 450 -0.22 -9.91 0.46
C THR A 450 0.42 -11.27 0.78
N HIS A 451 -0.34 -12.36 0.72
CA HIS A 451 0.14 -13.70 0.96
C HIS A 451 -0.25 -14.67 -0.17
N ALA A 452 0.63 -15.64 -0.40
CA ALA A 452 0.41 -16.79 -1.25
C ALA A 452 0.57 -18.05 -0.40
N ARG A 453 -0.54 -18.54 0.17
CA ARG A 453 -0.58 -19.65 1.14
C ARG A 453 0.20 -19.34 2.41
N ASP A 454 1.39 -19.92 2.56
CA ASP A 454 2.29 -19.86 3.71
C ASP A 454 3.48 -18.91 3.46
N ARG A 455 3.35 -18.00 2.48
CA ARG A 455 4.36 -17.01 2.14
C ARG A 455 3.76 -15.63 2.07
N PHE A 456 4.50 -14.63 2.53
CA PHE A 456 4.22 -13.23 2.22
C PHE A 456 4.85 -12.86 0.89
N VAL A 457 4.14 -12.07 0.11
CA VAL A 457 4.57 -11.47 -1.16
C VAL A 457 4.51 -9.96 -0.97
N SER A 458 5.66 -9.31 -0.97
CA SER A 458 5.74 -7.84 -0.86
C SER A 458 6.26 -7.25 -2.15
N ALA A 459 5.56 -6.22 -2.65
CA ALA A 459 6.01 -5.36 -3.74
C ALA A 459 6.36 -3.99 -3.17
N PHE A 460 7.52 -3.46 -3.53
CA PHE A 460 8.07 -2.24 -2.93
C PHE A 460 9.05 -1.55 -3.89
N VAL A 461 9.42 -0.31 -3.58
CA VAL A 461 10.28 0.55 -4.41
C VAL A 461 11.64 0.69 -3.75
N MET A 462 12.72 0.67 -4.54
CA MET A 462 14.06 1.02 -4.07
C MET A 462 14.72 1.98 -5.05
N SER A 463 15.39 3.01 -4.53
CA SER A 463 16.07 4.06 -5.31
C SER A 463 17.56 3.85 -5.47
N GLY A 464 18.16 4.49 -6.47
CA GLY A 464 19.62 4.66 -6.56
C GLY A 464 20.44 3.39 -6.82
N LEU A 465 19.80 2.27 -7.20
CA LEU A 465 20.50 1.01 -7.47
C LEU A 465 21.09 0.95 -8.88
N ARG A 466 20.78 1.93 -9.74
CA ARG A 466 21.20 1.99 -11.14
C ARG A 466 21.48 3.42 -11.58
N SER A 467 22.48 3.58 -12.44
CA SER A 467 22.84 4.89 -12.98
C SER A 467 21.75 5.40 -13.95
N GLY A 468 21.29 6.63 -13.74
CA GLY A 468 20.29 7.29 -14.59
C GLY A 468 18.84 6.84 -14.35
N ASP A 469 18.60 6.01 -13.34
CA ASP A 469 17.31 5.44 -12.99
C ASP A 469 17.05 5.74 -11.50
N PRO A 470 16.13 6.67 -11.17
CA PRO A 470 15.98 7.14 -9.81
C PRO A 470 15.42 6.06 -8.90
N GLN A 471 14.52 5.19 -9.37
CA GLN A 471 13.95 4.12 -8.56
C GLN A 471 13.25 3.03 -9.37
N ASP A 472 13.22 1.82 -8.82
CA ASP A 472 12.65 0.63 -9.45
C ASP A 472 11.67 -0.08 -8.49
N VAL A 473 10.68 -0.79 -9.04
CA VAL A 473 9.77 -1.70 -8.33
C VAL A 473 10.36 -3.10 -8.25
N TYR A 474 10.32 -3.67 -7.05
CA TYR A 474 10.77 -5.01 -6.74
C TYR A 474 9.66 -5.82 -6.10
N VAL A 475 9.76 -7.14 -6.21
CA VAL A 475 8.92 -8.10 -5.47
C VAL A 475 9.79 -9.10 -4.72
N ARG A 476 9.38 -9.47 -3.51
CA ARG A 476 10.02 -10.57 -2.77
C ARG A 476 8.98 -11.44 -2.09
N ASP A 477 9.22 -12.74 -2.19
CA ASP A 477 8.49 -13.79 -1.51
C ASP A 477 9.28 -14.28 -0.30
N VAL A 478 8.68 -14.32 0.88
CA VAL A 478 9.29 -14.89 2.08
C VAL A 478 8.35 -15.83 2.82
N PRO A 479 8.85 -16.89 3.47
CA PRO A 479 8.02 -17.75 4.32
C PRO A 479 7.29 -16.94 5.43
N ALA A 480 6.04 -17.29 5.72
CA ALA A 480 5.23 -16.70 6.79
C ALA A 480 5.57 -17.29 8.18
N LEU A 481 6.86 -17.21 8.53
CA LEU A 481 7.38 -17.74 9.79
C LEU A 481 7.07 -16.80 10.96
N PRO A 482 6.64 -17.32 12.12
CA PRO A 482 6.32 -16.52 13.29
C PRO A 482 7.52 -16.14 14.16
#